data_AF-A0A1G1IUV4-F1
#
_entry.id   AF-A0A1G1IUV4-F1
#
_cell.length_a   1.000
_cell.length_b   1.000
_cell.length_c   1.000
_cell.angle_alpha   90.00
_cell.angle_beta   90.00
_cell.angle_gamma   90.00
#
_symmetry.space_group_name_H-M   'P 1'
#
loop_
_entity.id
_entity.type
_entity.pdbx_description
1 polymer ?
#
loop_
_entity_poly.entity_id
_entity_poly.type
_entity_poly.pdbx_seq_one_letter_code
_entity_poly.pdbx_strand_id
1 'polypeptide(L)'
;MGKINFNPREDNGLELVRAIIFERLRKDTNWNQFDLTGEGFNPYVEFVGEVVEGRRRITALVQDVMWELIIQGVITPGRDTSNPNLPWFHLTEYGKKVLSAGEFLPHDPGGYLDKFRAVMGRVDPTVDTYLSESLNCFTRGCLVASVVMLGVASERVFLLICEAFKNAIENQKEKTDFERLLEIRSIKPKMDWIFKKVEELQRRTPKPFPDNVTIMLVSIFDFIRNQRNDLGHPRETPPKVSRDDAYVNLRIFPGYAKMGNLIVDFLVS
;
A
#
# COMPACT_ATOMS: atom_id res chain seq x y z
N MET A 1 -0.07 -2.62 20.21
CA MET A 1 1.01 -1.69 19.86
C MET A 1 1.34 -0.86 21.09
N GLY A 2 2.64 -0.74 21.39
CA GLY A 2 3.14 0.21 22.39
C GLY A 2 3.15 1.63 21.82
N LYS A 3 3.55 2.60 22.66
CA LYS A 3 3.67 4.00 22.23
C LYS A 3 4.61 4.16 21.04
N ILE A 4 4.31 5.11 20.17
CA ILE A 4 5.13 5.49 19.02
C ILE A 4 6.14 6.54 19.46
N ASN A 5 7.42 6.31 19.20
CA ASN A 5 8.46 7.31 19.46
C ASN A 5 8.28 8.48 18.50
N PHE A 6 8.25 9.69 19.02
CA PHE A 6 8.09 10.91 18.24
C PHE A 6 9.20 11.90 18.57
N ASN A 7 10.01 12.22 17.56
CA ASN A 7 11.03 13.24 17.63
C ASN A 7 10.54 14.48 16.87
N PRO A 8 10.44 15.66 17.52
CA PRO A 8 9.92 16.86 16.87
C PRO A 8 10.77 17.36 15.69
N ARG A 9 12.02 16.90 15.58
CA ARG A 9 12.99 17.33 14.56
C ARG A 9 13.14 16.35 13.39
N GLU A 10 12.39 15.26 13.37
CA GLU A 10 12.42 14.30 12.26
C GLU A 10 11.61 14.80 11.06
N ASP A 11 12.16 14.60 9.85
CA ASP A 11 11.56 15.04 8.58
C ASP A 11 10.25 14.29 8.25
N ASN A 12 10.09 13.06 8.74
CA ASN A 12 8.92 12.20 8.50
C ASN A 12 7.81 12.36 9.57
N GLY A 13 7.83 13.44 10.36
CA GLY A 13 6.92 13.63 11.49
C GLY A 13 5.43 13.54 11.12
N LEU A 14 5.03 13.98 9.92
CA LEU A 14 3.63 13.94 9.47
C LEU A 14 3.10 12.50 9.36
N GLU A 15 3.91 11.57 8.83
CA GLU A 15 3.54 10.16 8.67
C GLU A 15 3.40 9.46 10.03
N LEU A 16 4.32 9.74 10.96
CA LEU A 16 4.26 9.22 12.33
C LEU A 16 2.98 9.70 13.03
N VAL A 17 2.66 10.99 12.91
CA VAL A 17 1.44 11.58 13.50
C VAL A 17 0.18 10.99 12.89
N ARG A 18 0.18 10.67 11.59
CA ARG A 18 -0.93 9.96 10.95
C ARG A 18 -1.17 8.58 11.56
N ALA A 19 -0.11 7.80 11.76
CA ALA A 19 -0.20 6.50 12.44
C ALA A 19 -0.74 6.63 13.87
N ILE A 20 -0.26 7.62 14.63
CA ILE A 20 -0.72 7.95 15.99
C ILE A 20 -2.22 8.29 15.99
N ILE A 21 -2.68 9.13 15.06
CA ILE A 21 -4.09 9.50 14.93
C ILE A 21 -4.96 8.29 14.62
N PHE A 22 -4.56 7.43 13.69
CA PHE A 22 -5.28 6.19 13.39
C PHE A 22 -5.33 5.24 14.59
N GLU A 23 -4.26 5.19 15.39
CA GLU A 23 -4.26 4.41 16.63
C GLU A 23 -5.23 4.99 17.67
N ARG A 24 -5.23 6.31 17.86
CA ARG A 24 -6.16 6.99 18.76
C ARG A 24 -7.62 6.84 18.32
N LEU A 25 -7.91 7.06 17.03
CA LEU A 25 -9.26 6.87 16.47
C LEU A 25 -9.79 5.44 16.67
N ARG A 26 -8.92 4.42 16.68
CA ARG A 26 -9.31 3.03 16.94
C ARG A 26 -9.56 2.73 18.42
N LYS A 27 -8.80 3.36 19.33
CA LYS A 27 -8.79 3.02 20.75
C LYS A 27 -9.66 3.95 21.61
N ASP A 28 -9.77 5.21 21.24
CA ASP A 28 -10.55 6.22 21.95
C ASP A 28 -11.80 6.58 21.14
N THR A 29 -12.87 5.82 21.36
CA THR A 29 -14.16 6.03 20.70
C THR A 29 -14.86 7.32 21.12
N ASN A 30 -14.37 7.98 22.17
CA ASN A 30 -14.93 9.23 22.69
C ASN A 30 -14.21 10.46 22.14
N TRP A 31 -13.11 10.29 21.39
CA TRP A 31 -12.41 11.40 20.78
C TRP A 31 -13.21 12.00 19.62
N ASN A 32 -13.80 13.16 19.85
CA ASN A 32 -14.70 13.85 18.91
C ASN A 32 -14.47 15.37 18.87
N GLN A 33 -13.36 15.86 19.42
CA GLN A 33 -12.96 17.26 19.40
C GLN A 33 -11.46 17.40 19.15
N PHE A 34 -11.06 18.43 18.40
CA PHE A 34 -9.64 18.70 18.15
C PHE A 34 -8.91 18.93 19.47
N ASP A 35 -7.82 18.19 19.67
CA ASP A 35 -7.00 18.26 20.87
C ASP A 35 -5.90 19.31 20.67
N LEU A 36 -6.16 20.53 21.16
CA LEU A 36 -5.25 21.67 21.02
C LEU A 36 -4.14 21.67 22.08
N THR A 37 -4.23 20.85 23.13
CA THR A 37 -3.23 20.79 24.21
C THR A 37 -2.16 19.73 23.93
N GLY A 38 -2.50 18.74 23.10
CA GLY A 38 -1.66 17.59 22.80
C GLY A 38 -1.67 16.52 23.89
N GLU A 39 -2.40 16.74 24.99
CA GLU A 39 -2.37 15.85 26.17
C GLU A 39 -3.05 14.51 25.92
N GLY A 40 -4.11 14.49 25.10
CA GLY A 40 -4.78 13.26 24.73
C GLY A 40 -3.92 12.33 23.86
N PHE A 41 -2.75 12.77 23.39
CA PHE A 41 -1.80 11.93 22.68
C PHE A 41 -0.78 11.23 23.58
N ASN A 42 -0.67 11.61 24.87
CA ASN A 42 0.25 10.97 25.83
C ASN A 42 0.14 9.43 25.92
N PRO A 43 -1.04 8.80 25.78
CA PRO A 43 -1.16 7.34 25.79
C PRO A 43 -0.59 6.64 24.55
N TYR A 44 -0.38 7.37 23.46
CA TYR A 44 -0.01 6.84 22.13
C TYR A 44 1.40 7.21 21.72
N VAL A 45 2.02 8.19 22.40
CA VAL A 45 3.28 8.81 21.98
C VAL A 45 4.30 8.79 23.10
N GLU A 46 5.53 8.46 22.75
CA GLU A 46 6.70 8.64 23.59
C GLU A 46 7.57 9.76 22.98
N PHE A 47 7.68 10.89 23.67
CA PHE A 47 8.39 12.06 23.14
C PHE A 47 9.90 11.88 23.30
N VAL A 48 10.63 11.99 22.19
CA VAL A 48 12.09 12.02 22.19
C VAL A 48 12.56 13.46 22.39
N GLY A 49 13.27 13.72 23.48
CA GLY A 49 13.77 15.05 23.82
C GLY A 49 12.81 15.86 24.71
N GLU A 50 12.72 17.17 24.48
CA GLU A 50 11.91 18.06 25.32
C GLU A 50 10.41 17.88 25.05
N VAL A 51 9.66 17.48 26.08
CA VAL A 51 8.21 17.18 25.97
C VAL A 51 7.41 18.41 25.51
N VAL A 52 7.79 19.61 25.91
CA VAL A 52 7.07 20.85 25.53
C VAL A 52 7.24 21.13 24.03
N GLU A 53 8.46 21.00 23.50
CA GLU A 53 8.75 21.11 22.06
C GLU A 53 8.00 20.02 21.28
N GLY A 54 8.08 18.77 21.76
CA GLY A 54 7.36 17.62 21.21
C GLY A 54 5.85 17.83 21.13
N ARG A 55 5.22 18.26 22.22
CA ARG A 55 3.79 18.56 22.30
C ARG A 55 3.38 19.67 21.34
N ARG A 56 4.14 20.76 21.26
CA ARG A 56 3.84 21.85 20.31
C ARG A 56 3.89 21.34 18.86
N ARG A 57 4.91 20.55 18.52
CA ARG A 57 5.09 20.03 17.16
C ARG A 57 4.01 19.02 16.78
N ILE A 58 3.70 18.07 17.66
CA ILE A 58 2.66 17.07 17.37
C ILE A 58 1.29 17.72 17.19
N THR A 59 0.92 18.70 18.02
CA THR A 59 -0.37 19.40 17.87
C THR A 59 -0.49 20.08 16.52
N ALA A 60 0.58 20.72 16.03
CA ALA A 60 0.59 21.33 14.70
C ALA A 60 0.40 20.29 13.59
N LEU A 61 1.15 19.18 13.64
CA LEU A 61 1.03 18.10 12.65
C LEU A 61 -0.32 17.37 12.73
N VAL A 62 -0.90 17.26 13.93
CA VAL A 62 -2.23 16.69 14.12
C VAL A 62 -3.25 17.50 13.36
N GLN A 63 -3.18 18.83 13.44
CA GLN A 63 -4.07 19.70 12.69
C GLN A 63 -3.95 19.46 11.18
N ASP A 64 -2.73 19.34 10.65
CA ASP A 64 -2.49 19.05 9.23
C ASP A 64 -3.11 17.71 8.81
N VAL A 65 -2.87 16.64 9.59
CA VAL A 65 -3.44 15.32 9.29
C VAL A 65 -4.97 15.31 9.43
N MET A 66 -5.54 16.01 10.42
CA MET A 66 -6.99 16.10 10.56
C MET A 66 -7.62 16.75 9.32
N TRP A 67 -6.99 17.78 8.74
CA TRP A 67 -7.43 18.34 7.46
C TRP A 67 -7.33 17.34 6.30
N GLU A 68 -6.26 16.55 6.22
CA GLU A 68 -6.16 15.47 5.23
C GLU A 68 -7.28 14.45 5.38
N LEU A 69 -7.61 14.03 6.61
CA LEU A 69 -8.68 13.07 6.87
C LEU A 69 -10.08 13.63 6.54
N ILE A 70 -10.28 14.94 6.70
CA ILE A 70 -11.49 15.63 6.23
C ILE A 70 -11.57 15.58 4.70
N ILE A 71 -10.50 15.94 4.00
CA ILE A 71 -10.45 15.91 2.53
C ILE A 71 -10.65 14.49 1.99
N GLN A 72 -10.12 13.49 2.70
CA GLN A 72 -10.29 12.07 2.37
C GLN A 72 -11.69 11.52 2.74
N GLY A 73 -12.52 12.30 3.44
CA GLY A 73 -13.86 11.91 3.88
C GLY A 73 -13.86 10.85 5.00
N VAL A 74 -12.75 10.62 5.69
CA VAL A 74 -12.64 9.68 6.82
C VAL A 74 -13.34 10.26 8.05
N ILE A 75 -13.13 11.55 8.29
CA ILE A 75 -13.84 12.33 9.32
C ILE A 75 -14.54 13.51 8.66
N THR A 76 -15.48 14.13 9.35
CA THR A 76 -16.11 15.38 8.92
C THR A 76 -16.35 16.31 10.12
N PRO A 77 -16.37 17.64 9.92
CA PRO A 77 -16.72 18.58 10.98
C PRO A 77 -18.09 18.31 11.60
N GLY A 78 -18.16 18.62 12.90
CA GLY A 78 -19.34 18.47 13.75
C GLY A 78 -19.44 17.10 14.41
N ARG A 79 -20.08 17.05 15.58
CA ARG A 79 -20.40 15.81 16.30
C ARG A 79 -21.85 15.39 16.10
N ASP A 80 -22.76 16.37 16.07
CA ASP A 80 -24.21 16.22 15.98
C ASP A 80 -24.85 17.54 15.51
N THR A 81 -26.18 17.58 15.42
CA THR A 81 -26.92 18.78 15.00
C THR A 81 -26.77 19.97 15.97
N SER A 82 -26.47 19.70 17.25
CA SER A 82 -26.21 20.75 18.25
C SER A 82 -24.78 21.27 18.17
N ASN A 83 -23.86 20.48 17.62
CA ASN A 83 -22.44 20.78 17.49
C ASN A 83 -21.98 20.52 16.04
N PRO A 84 -22.45 21.28 15.03
CA PRO A 84 -22.22 20.95 13.62
C PRO A 84 -20.85 21.40 13.08
N ASN A 85 -20.08 22.15 13.87
CA ASN A 85 -18.86 22.80 13.42
C ASN A 85 -17.62 22.29 14.17
N LEU A 86 -16.44 22.60 13.63
CA LEU A 86 -15.19 22.54 14.37
C LEU A 86 -15.30 23.35 15.68
N PRO A 87 -14.61 22.94 16.76
CA PRO A 87 -13.59 21.88 16.81
C PRO A 87 -14.15 20.46 16.91
N TRP A 88 -15.48 20.27 16.92
CA TRP A 88 -16.09 18.95 16.93
C TRP A 88 -15.92 18.24 15.60
N PHE A 89 -15.83 16.91 15.63
CA PHE A 89 -15.79 16.06 14.44
C PHE A 89 -16.42 14.70 14.74
N HIS A 90 -16.76 13.95 13.68
CA HIS A 90 -17.15 12.55 13.78
C HIS A 90 -16.57 11.73 12.62
N LEU A 91 -16.51 10.41 12.83
CA LEU A 91 -16.20 9.45 11.77
C LEU A 91 -17.39 9.31 10.83
N THR A 92 -17.14 9.43 9.54
CA THR A 92 -18.14 9.12 8.52
C THR A 92 -18.39 7.61 8.46
N GLU A 93 -19.46 7.16 7.80
CA GLU A 93 -19.67 5.73 7.53
C GLU A 93 -18.50 5.10 6.76
N TYR A 94 -17.88 5.89 5.88
CA TYR A 94 -16.65 5.49 5.20
C TYR A 94 -15.46 5.39 6.17
N GLY A 95 -15.28 6.37 7.04
CA GLY A 95 -14.23 6.35 8.07
C GLY A 95 -14.33 5.17 9.02
N LYS A 96 -15.55 4.80 9.43
CA LYS A 96 -15.77 3.58 10.22
C LYS A 96 -15.29 2.33 9.49
N LYS A 97 -15.59 2.21 8.19
CA LYS A 97 -15.08 1.10 7.36
C LYS A 97 -13.56 1.11 7.28
N VAL A 98 -12.95 2.28 7.08
CA VAL A 98 -11.48 2.49 7.06
C VAL A 98 -10.85 2.04 8.38
N LEU A 99 -11.44 2.36 9.54
CA LEU A 99 -10.92 1.93 10.85
C LEU A 99 -11.12 0.44 11.14
N SER A 100 -12.23 -0.13 10.67
CA SER A 100 -12.54 -1.56 10.81
C SER A 100 -11.75 -2.43 9.84
N ALA A 101 -11.29 -1.86 8.72
CA ALA A 101 -10.49 -2.56 7.74
C ALA A 101 -9.18 -2.98 8.40
N GLY A 102 -8.84 -4.27 8.27
CA GLY A 102 -7.65 -4.87 8.87
C GLY A 102 -6.33 -4.34 8.28
N GLU A 103 -5.39 -5.24 7.98
CA GLU A 103 -4.03 -4.85 7.56
C GLU A 103 -3.99 -4.05 6.23
N PHE A 104 -2.89 -3.32 6.02
CA PHE A 104 -2.63 -2.50 4.83
C PHE A 104 -3.71 -1.45 4.55
N LEU A 105 -3.68 -0.34 5.30
CA LEU A 105 -4.64 0.75 5.17
C LEU A 105 -4.11 1.85 4.22
N PRO A 106 -4.68 2.04 3.01
CA PRO A 106 -4.19 3.03 2.06
C PRO A 106 -4.29 4.49 2.53
N HIS A 107 -5.14 4.77 3.52
CA HIS A 107 -5.26 6.08 4.16
C HIS A 107 -4.14 6.38 5.15
N ASP A 108 -3.30 5.39 5.45
CA ASP A 108 -2.10 5.50 6.26
C ASP A 108 -0.89 5.02 5.42
N PRO A 109 -0.41 5.82 4.43
CA PRO A 109 0.70 5.44 3.56
C PRO A 109 1.95 4.99 4.32
N GLY A 110 2.39 5.72 5.34
CA GLY A 110 3.51 5.34 6.19
C GLY A 110 3.31 3.98 6.86
N GLY A 111 2.23 3.81 7.62
CA GLY A 111 1.93 2.54 8.29
C GLY A 111 1.67 1.38 7.32
N TYR A 112 1.19 1.66 6.11
CA TYR A 112 1.08 0.70 5.03
C TYR A 112 2.48 0.24 4.55
N LEU A 113 3.36 1.18 4.21
CA LEU A 113 4.68 0.89 3.66
C LEU A 113 5.57 0.18 4.67
N ASP A 114 5.53 0.58 5.94
CA ASP A 114 6.31 -0.07 7.00
C ASP A 114 5.92 -1.53 7.18
N LYS A 115 4.61 -1.81 7.19
CA LYS A 115 4.10 -3.19 7.20
C LYS A 115 4.50 -3.95 5.94
N PHE A 116 4.43 -3.31 4.78
CA PHE A 116 4.79 -3.93 3.51
C PHE A 116 6.27 -4.35 3.52
N ARG A 117 7.16 -3.43 3.91
CA ARG A 117 8.59 -3.70 4.05
C ARG A 117 8.88 -4.80 5.06
N ALA A 118 8.21 -4.78 6.22
CA ALA A 118 8.36 -5.80 7.24
C ALA A 118 7.94 -7.20 6.74
N VAL A 119 6.84 -7.29 5.99
CA VAL A 119 6.36 -8.56 5.40
C VAL A 119 7.29 -9.07 4.30
N MET A 120 7.83 -8.16 3.50
CA MET A 120 8.68 -8.52 2.36
C MET A 120 10.13 -8.79 2.74
N GLY A 121 10.59 -8.28 3.89
CA GLY A 121 11.98 -8.37 4.35
C GLY A 121 12.92 -7.47 3.55
N ARG A 122 13.13 -7.80 2.27
CA ARG A 122 13.87 -6.98 1.31
C ARG A 122 12.94 -6.58 0.17
N VAL A 123 12.71 -5.27 0.01
CA VAL A 123 11.89 -4.70 -1.06
C VAL A 123 12.79 -4.11 -2.14
N ASP A 124 12.44 -4.36 -3.40
CA ASP A 124 13.08 -3.69 -4.53
C ASP A 124 12.78 -2.17 -4.49
N PRO A 125 13.78 -1.28 -4.62
CA PRO A 125 13.58 0.16 -4.47
C PRO A 125 12.56 0.75 -5.45
N THR A 126 12.45 0.20 -6.66
CA THR A 126 11.48 0.64 -7.65
C THR A 126 10.06 0.25 -7.24
N VAL A 127 9.86 -0.96 -6.70
CA VAL A 127 8.57 -1.37 -6.12
C VAL A 127 8.16 -0.44 -4.99
N ASP A 128 9.07 -0.16 -4.05
CA ASP A 128 8.81 0.70 -2.89
C ASP A 128 8.43 2.14 -3.32
N THR A 129 9.16 2.68 -4.29
CA THR A 129 8.94 4.04 -4.81
C THR A 129 7.57 4.16 -5.48
N TYR A 130 7.23 3.28 -6.41
CA TYR A 130 5.96 3.35 -7.13
C TYR A 130 4.75 2.99 -6.26
N LEU A 131 4.93 2.13 -5.26
CA LEU A 131 3.89 1.87 -4.26
C LEU A 131 3.64 3.10 -3.39
N SER A 132 4.70 3.78 -2.94
CA SER A 132 4.59 5.05 -2.20
C SER A 132 3.85 6.12 -3.01
N GLU A 133 4.23 6.31 -4.28
CA GLU A 133 3.55 7.25 -5.19
C GLU A 133 2.07 6.88 -5.40
N SER A 134 1.76 5.58 -5.52
CA SER A 134 0.39 5.09 -5.64
C SER A 134 -0.46 5.46 -4.43
N LEU A 135 0.07 5.25 -3.21
CA LEU A 135 -0.60 5.60 -1.95
C LEU A 135 -0.79 7.12 -1.83
N ASN A 136 0.21 7.91 -2.17
CA ASN A 136 0.14 9.38 -2.14
C ASN A 136 -0.90 9.93 -3.13
N CYS A 137 -0.99 9.34 -4.32
CA CYS A 137 -2.03 9.70 -5.28
C CYS A 137 -3.42 9.35 -4.74
N PHE A 138 -3.58 8.21 -4.07
CA PHE A 138 -4.85 7.77 -3.49
C PHE A 138 -5.35 8.72 -2.40
N THR A 139 -4.48 9.09 -1.46
CA THR A 139 -4.84 10.00 -0.35
C THR A 139 -5.23 11.39 -0.86
N ARG A 140 -4.67 11.83 -1.99
CA ARG A 140 -4.99 13.12 -2.64
C ARG A 140 -6.17 13.07 -3.62
N GLY A 141 -6.77 11.90 -3.85
CA GLY A 141 -7.90 11.74 -4.78
C GLY A 141 -7.50 11.67 -6.26
N CYS A 142 -6.20 11.55 -6.57
CA CYS A 142 -5.69 11.32 -7.93
C CYS A 142 -5.80 9.82 -8.30
N LEU A 143 -7.03 9.29 -8.35
CA LEU A 143 -7.28 7.84 -8.38
C LEU A 143 -6.74 7.12 -9.62
N VAL A 144 -6.83 7.73 -10.80
CA VAL A 144 -6.26 7.17 -12.04
C VAL A 144 -4.74 7.04 -11.91
N ALA A 145 -4.06 8.10 -11.46
CA ALA A 145 -2.61 8.09 -11.25
C ALA A 145 -2.22 7.04 -10.19
N SER A 146 -3.00 6.92 -9.12
CA SER A 146 -2.78 5.91 -8.08
C SER A 146 -2.75 4.49 -8.65
N VAL A 147 -3.76 4.11 -9.45
CA VAL A 147 -3.82 2.78 -10.06
C VAL A 147 -2.71 2.57 -11.09
N VAL A 148 -2.36 3.61 -11.86
CA VAL A 148 -1.24 3.54 -12.82
C VAL A 148 0.09 3.28 -12.10
N MET A 149 0.39 4.01 -11.03
CA MET A 149 1.63 3.81 -10.26
C MET A 149 1.68 2.43 -9.60
N LEU A 150 0.54 1.93 -9.08
CA LEU A 150 0.47 0.57 -8.56
C LEU A 150 0.75 -0.48 -9.64
N GLY A 151 0.24 -0.24 -10.85
CA GLY A 151 0.52 -1.10 -11.99
C GLY A 151 2.00 -1.16 -12.36
N VAL A 152 2.73 -0.04 -12.23
CA VAL A 152 4.19 -0.03 -12.43
C VAL A 152 4.91 -0.82 -11.33
N ALA A 153 4.52 -0.65 -10.06
CA ALA A 153 5.06 -1.45 -8.95
C ALA A 153 4.80 -2.95 -9.17
N SER A 154 3.59 -3.32 -9.61
CA SER A 154 3.19 -4.70 -9.92
C SER A 154 3.99 -5.29 -11.09
N GLU A 155 4.18 -4.52 -12.16
CA GLU A 155 5.01 -4.92 -13.29
C GLU A 155 6.47 -5.17 -12.86
N ARG A 156 7.02 -4.33 -11.97
CA ARG A 156 8.37 -4.54 -11.42
C ARG A 156 8.47 -5.83 -10.63
N VAL A 157 7.51 -6.13 -9.75
CA VAL A 157 7.46 -7.42 -9.03
C VAL A 157 7.47 -8.58 -10.03
N PHE A 158 6.63 -8.53 -11.07
CA PHE A 158 6.61 -9.57 -12.10
C PHE A 158 7.95 -9.73 -12.83
N LEU A 159 8.66 -8.62 -13.12
CA LEU A 159 9.98 -8.68 -13.76
C LEU A 159 11.04 -9.31 -12.85
N LEU A 160 10.96 -9.16 -11.53
CA LEU A 160 11.84 -9.85 -10.58
C LEU A 160 11.62 -11.37 -10.61
N ILE A 161 10.36 -11.81 -10.74
CA ILE A 161 10.03 -13.22 -10.93
C ILE A 161 10.63 -13.75 -12.23
N CYS A 162 10.49 -13.00 -13.34
CA CYS A 162 11.14 -13.34 -14.60
C CYS A 162 12.66 -13.50 -14.46
N GLU A 163 13.31 -12.59 -13.74
CA GLU A 163 14.76 -12.67 -13.51
C GLU A 163 15.16 -13.90 -12.69
N ALA A 164 14.40 -14.23 -11.64
CA ALA A 164 14.62 -15.44 -10.84
C ALA A 164 14.48 -16.71 -11.70
N PHE A 165 13.44 -16.81 -12.54
CA PHE A 165 13.29 -17.93 -13.47
C PHE A 165 14.46 -18.03 -14.44
N LYS A 166 14.87 -16.91 -15.06
CA LYS A 166 16.02 -16.89 -15.99
C LYS A 166 17.28 -17.48 -15.33
N ASN A 167 17.50 -17.17 -14.06
CA ASN A 167 18.66 -17.65 -13.31
C ASN A 167 18.53 -19.13 -12.91
N ALA A 168 17.31 -19.62 -12.64
CA ALA A 168 17.05 -20.99 -12.22
C ALA A 168 16.96 -22.01 -13.37
N ILE A 169 16.82 -21.57 -14.64
CA ILE A 169 16.76 -22.51 -15.78
C ILE A 169 18.14 -23.15 -16.02
N GLU A 170 18.21 -24.46 -15.81
CA GLU A 170 19.41 -25.27 -16.09
C GLU A 170 19.60 -25.58 -17.58
N ASN A 171 18.50 -25.79 -18.32
CA ASN A 171 18.56 -26.14 -19.73
C ASN A 171 18.99 -24.93 -20.57
N GLN A 172 20.19 -25.01 -21.17
CA GLN A 172 20.76 -23.88 -21.93
C GLN A 172 19.90 -23.41 -23.11
N LYS A 173 19.20 -24.33 -23.79
CA LYS A 173 18.32 -23.97 -24.91
C LYS A 173 17.10 -23.20 -24.41
N GLU A 174 16.44 -23.72 -23.37
CA GLU A 174 15.29 -23.05 -22.75
C GLU A 174 15.67 -21.68 -22.20
N LYS A 175 16.84 -21.57 -21.55
CA LYS A 175 17.35 -20.31 -21.03
C LYS A 175 17.54 -19.28 -22.15
N THR A 176 18.19 -19.69 -23.25
CA THR A 176 18.40 -18.81 -24.42
C THR A 176 17.08 -18.36 -25.05
N ASP A 177 16.10 -19.27 -25.17
CA ASP A 177 14.78 -18.95 -25.72
C ASP A 177 14.01 -17.99 -24.80
N PHE A 178 14.13 -18.16 -23.49
CA PHE A 178 13.51 -17.27 -22.51
C PHE A 178 14.20 -15.90 -22.45
N GLU A 179 15.52 -15.82 -22.56
CA GLU A 179 16.26 -14.55 -22.66
C GLU A 179 15.78 -13.71 -23.85
N ARG A 180 15.60 -14.32 -25.03
CA ARG A 180 15.00 -13.64 -26.20
C ARG A 180 13.56 -13.17 -25.93
N LEU A 181 12.77 -13.97 -25.19
CA LEU A 181 11.41 -13.58 -24.81
C LEU A 181 11.42 -12.35 -23.88
N LEU A 182 12.43 -12.21 -23.01
CA LEU A 182 12.57 -11.07 -22.10
C LEU A 182 12.87 -9.76 -22.84
N GLU A 183 13.53 -9.80 -24.00
CA GLU A 183 13.81 -8.62 -24.82
C GLU A 183 12.55 -8.01 -25.48
N ILE A 184 11.47 -8.78 -25.62
CA ILE A 184 10.23 -8.29 -26.24
C ILE A 184 9.60 -7.17 -25.39
N ARG A 185 9.24 -6.03 -25.97
CA ARG A 185 8.63 -4.93 -25.20
C ARG A 185 7.31 -5.32 -24.51
N SER A 186 6.49 -6.15 -25.15
CA SER A 186 5.22 -6.59 -24.59
C SER A 186 5.42 -7.52 -23.39
N ILE A 187 4.65 -7.24 -22.34
CA ILE A 187 4.64 -8.04 -21.12
C ILE A 187 3.76 -9.29 -21.23
N LYS A 188 2.84 -9.37 -22.21
CA LYS A 188 1.92 -10.52 -22.36
C LYS A 188 2.64 -11.84 -22.67
N PRO A 189 3.58 -11.90 -23.66
CA PRO A 189 4.30 -13.14 -23.95
C PRO A 189 5.10 -13.67 -22.75
N LYS A 190 5.72 -12.77 -21.97
CA LYS A 190 6.45 -13.12 -20.74
C LYS A 190 5.50 -13.73 -19.70
N MET A 191 4.34 -13.09 -19.52
CA MET A 191 3.30 -13.52 -18.60
C MET A 191 2.78 -14.92 -18.94
N ASP A 192 2.41 -15.14 -20.20
CA ASP A 192 1.91 -16.45 -20.65
C ASP A 192 2.97 -17.56 -20.43
N TRP A 193 4.25 -17.27 -20.66
CA TRP A 193 5.35 -18.20 -20.39
C TRP A 193 5.54 -18.49 -18.90
N ILE A 194 5.59 -17.45 -18.05
CA ILE A 194 5.77 -17.60 -16.60
C ILE A 194 4.61 -18.35 -15.98
N PHE A 195 3.37 -18.05 -16.37
CA PHE A 195 2.19 -18.73 -15.84
C PHE A 195 2.20 -20.21 -16.15
N LYS A 196 2.53 -20.57 -17.39
CA LYS A 196 2.72 -21.97 -17.78
C LYS A 196 3.81 -22.65 -16.93
N LYS A 197 4.93 -21.97 -16.67
CA LYS A 197 6.03 -22.52 -15.87
C LYS A 197 5.69 -22.68 -14.40
N VAL A 198 4.99 -21.72 -13.82
CA VAL A 198 4.48 -21.80 -12.45
C VAL A 198 3.50 -22.97 -12.31
N GLU A 199 2.59 -23.16 -13.27
CA GLU A 199 1.69 -24.32 -13.29
C GLU A 199 2.46 -25.65 -13.42
N GLU A 200 3.48 -25.73 -14.29
CA GLU A 200 4.34 -26.90 -14.43
C GLU A 200 5.07 -27.23 -13.11
N LEU A 201 5.63 -26.23 -12.44
CA LEU A 201 6.30 -26.38 -11.14
C LEU A 201 5.32 -26.85 -10.05
N GLN A 202 4.12 -26.25 -10.01
CA GLN A 202 3.08 -26.60 -9.04
C GLN A 202 2.63 -28.07 -9.19
N ARG A 203 2.56 -28.58 -10.43
CA ARG A 203 2.18 -29.99 -10.68
C ARG A 203 3.29 -30.98 -10.33
N ARG A 204 4.56 -30.58 -10.45
CA ARG A 204 5.72 -31.48 -10.28
C ARG A 204 6.26 -31.55 -8.86
N THR A 205 6.01 -30.52 -8.04
CA THR A 205 6.68 -30.34 -6.75
C THR A 205 5.69 -30.46 -5.59
N PRO A 206 5.77 -31.48 -4.71
CA PRO A 206 5.10 -31.42 -3.42
C PRO A 206 5.93 -30.56 -2.46
N LYS A 207 5.28 -29.55 -1.84
CA LYS A 207 5.72 -28.65 -0.74
C LYS A 207 7.24 -28.39 -0.63
N PRO A 208 7.68 -27.12 -0.82
CA PRO A 208 7.08 -25.96 -0.16
C PRO A 208 6.37 -24.95 -1.08
N PHE A 209 6.11 -25.29 -2.35
CA PHE A 209 5.47 -24.36 -3.29
C PHE A 209 4.02 -24.02 -2.87
N PRO A 210 3.61 -22.74 -2.81
CA PRO A 210 2.29 -22.37 -2.28
C PRO A 210 1.12 -22.85 -3.16
N ASP A 211 0.13 -23.50 -2.56
CA ASP A 211 -1.02 -24.08 -3.28
C ASP A 211 -1.88 -23.04 -4.04
N ASN A 212 -1.89 -21.80 -3.59
CA ASN A 212 -2.67 -20.69 -4.18
C ASN A 212 -1.83 -19.74 -5.06
N VAL A 213 -0.58 -20.09 -5.35
CA VAL A 213 0.36 -19.27 -6.14
C VAL A 213 -0.21 -18.91 -7.51
N THR A 214 -0.83 -19.87 -8.20
CA THR A 214 -1.40 -19.63 -9.53
C THR A 214 -2.55 -18.64 -9.45
N ILE A 215 -3.48 -18.77 -8.49
CA ILE A 215 -4.59 -17.81 -8.35
C ILE A 215 -4.06 -16.41 -8.02
N MET A 216 -3.16 -16.29 -7.05
CA MET A 216 -2.67 -14.97 -6.63
C MET A 216 -1.75 -14.33 -7.66
N LEU A 217 -0.87 -15.10 -8.30
CA LEU A 217 0.03 -14.56 -9.32
C LEU A 217 -0.71 -14.30 -10.63
N VAL A 218 -1.54 -15.22 -11.11
CA VAL A 218 -2.23 -15.09 -12.40
C VAL A 218 -3.33 -14.05 -12.29
N SER A 219 -4.27 -14.22 -11.36
CA SER A 219 -5.47 -13.40 -11.33
C SER A 219 -5.20 -11.98 -10.85
N ILE A 220 -4.36 -11.78 -9.82
CA ILE A 220 -4.10 -10.43 -9.29
C ILE A 220 -3.18 -9.64 -10.23
N PHE A 221 -2.13 -10.27 -10.78
CA PHE A 221 -1.28 -9.59 -11.75
C PHE A 221 -2.08 -9.19 -12.99
N ASP A 222 -2.83 -10.11 -13.58
CA ASP A 222 -3.62 -9.82 -14.78
C ASP A 222 -4.66 -8.74 -14.51
N PHE A 223 -5.33 -8.78 -13.35
CA PHE A 223 -6.26 -7.72 -12.94
C PHE A 223 -5.58 -6.34 -12.85
N ILE A 224 -4.49 -6.21 -12.08
CA ILE A 224 -3.78 -4.93 -11.91
C ILE A 224 -3.21 -4.45 -13.25
N ARG A 225 -2.67 -5.36 -14.05
CA ARG A 225 -2.11 -5.08 -15.38
C ARG A 225 -3.17 -4.56 -16.34
N ASN A 226 -4.33 -5.22 -16.41
CA ASN A 226 -5.41 -4.82 -17.31
C ASN A 226 -5.92 -3.43 -16.92
N GLN A 227 -6.10 -3.17 -15.63
CA GLN A 227 -6.42 -1.84 -15.13
C GLN A 227 -5.37 -0.81 -15.54
N ARG A 228 -4.07 -1.08 -15.35
CA ARG A 228 -3.01 -0.14 -15.77
C ARG A 228 -2.95 0.08 -17.27
N ASN A 229 -3.09 -0.95 -18.09
CA ASN A 229 -3.12 -0.83 -19.55
C ASN A 229 -4.33 -0.02 -20.00
N ASP A 230 -5.47 -0.22 -19.33
CA ASP A 230 -6.67 0.52 -19.64
C ASP A 230 -6.52 2.02 -19.31
N LEU A 231 -5.89 2.33 -18.20
CA LEU A 231 -5.74 3.69 -17.69
C LEU A 231 -4.54 4.45 -18.27
N GLY A 232 -3.52 3.74 -18.77
CA GLY A 232 -2.24 4.30 -19.21
C GLY A 232 -2.20 4.79 -20.66
N HIS A 233 -3.28 4.62 -21.42
CA HIS A 233 -3.37 5.02 -22.83
C HIS A 233 -4.44 6.10 -23.05
N PRO A 234 -4.20 7.10 -23.94
CA PRO A 234 -5.21 8.08 -24.30
C PRO A 234 -6.48 7.42 -24.84
N ARG A 235 -7.64 7.96 -24.44
CA ARG A 235 -8.97 7.49 -24.84
C ARG A 235 -9.84 8.69 -25.21
N GLU A 236 -10.79 8.47 -26.12
CA GLU A 236 -11.82 9.47 -26.45
C GLU A 236 -12.67 9.80 -25.23
N THR A 237 -13.04 8.78 -24.45
CA THR A 237 -13.68 8.94 -23.13
C THR A 237 -12.63 8.79 -22.04
N PRO A 238 -12.37 9.83 -21.22
CA PRO A 238 -11.45 9.74 -20.11
C PRO A 238 -11.82 8.61 -19.15
N PRO A 239 -10.85 7.83 -18.66
CA PRO A 239 -11.13 6.77 -17.71
C PRO A 239 -11.64 7.34 -16.38
N LYS A 240 -12.55 6.61 -15.74
CA LYS A 240 -13.05 6.93 -14.40
C LYS A 240 -12.78 5.76 -13.47
N VAL A 241 -12.00 6.01 -12.44
CA VAL A 241 -11.69 5.04 -11.38
C VAL A 241 -12.42 5.49 -10.12
N SER A 242 -13.21 4.61 -9.50
CA SER A 242 -13.83 4.92 -8.22
C SER A 242 -12.81 4.79 -7.08
N ARG A 243 -13.08 5.44 -5.94
CA ARG A 243 -12.19 5.35 -4.78
C ARG A 243 -12.15 3.91 -4.25
N ASP A 244 -13.26 3.19 -4.34
CA ASP A 244 -13.34 1.78 -3.95
C ASP A 244 -12.50 0.88 -4.86
N ASP A 245 -12.50 1.12 -6.18
CA ASP A 245 -11.66 0.34 -7.10
C ASP A 245 -10.17 0.53 -6.79
N ALA A 246 -9.74 1.78 -6.60
CA ALA A 246 -8.35 2.09 -6.24
C ALA A 246 -7.98 1.49 -4.87
N TYR A 247 -8.90 1.56 -3.90
CA TYR A 247 -8.72 0.97 -2.58
C TYR A 247 -8.55 -0.55 -2.63
N VAL A 248 -9.37 -1.25 -3.42
CA VAL A 248 -9.27 -2.71 -3.61
C VAL A 248 -7.94 -3.08 -4.24
N ASN A 249 -7.51 -2.36 -5.27
CA ASN A 249 -6.21 -2.56 -5.92
C ASN A 249 -5.05 -2.45 -4.90
N LEU A 250 -5.03 -1.40 -4.10
CA LEU A 250 -4.03 -1.20 -3.05
C LEU A 250 -4.09 -2.27 -1.95
N ARG A 251 -5.26 -2.85 -1.69
CA ARG A 251 -5.44 -3.90 -0.67
C ARG A 251 -4.94 -5.27 -1.12
N ILE A 252 -5.09 -5.61 -2.39
CA ILE A 252 -4.68 -6.94 -2.92
C ILE A 252 -3.19 -6.98 -3.27
N PHE A 253 -2.57 -5.84 -3.56
CA PHE A 253 -1.17 -5.75 -3.98
C PHE A 253 -0.16 -6.40 -3.01
N PRO A 254 -0.23 -6.20 -1.67
CA PRO A 254 0.71 -6.84 -0.75
C PRO A 254 0.69 -8.36 -0.81
N GLY A 255 -0.50 -8.95 -0.97
CA GLY A 255 -0.65 -10.40 -1.11
C GLY A 255 0.01 -10.93 -2.38
N TYR A 256 -0.17 -10.21 -3.49
CA TYR A 256 0.50 -10.51 -4.76
C TYR A 256 2.02 -10.38 -4.64
N ALA A 257 2.53 -9.28 -4.10
CA ALA A 257 3.96 -9.04 -3.97
C ALA A 257 4.63 -10.07 -3.07
N LYS A 258 4.00 -10.42 -1.93
CA LYS A 258 4.45 -11.50 -1.04
C LYS A 258 4.56 -12.83 -1.78
N MET A 259 3.57 -13.15 -2.61
CA MET A 259 3.60 -14.37 -3.40
C MET A 259 4.74 -14.35 -4.44
N GLY A 260 4.98 -13.21 -5.08
CA GLY A 260 6.13 -13.02 -5.95
C GLY A 260 7.46 -13.30 -5.24
N ASN A 261 7.66 -12.75 -4.04
CA ASN A 261 8.86 -13.02 -3.24
C ASN A 261 9.00 -14.51 -2.88
N LEU A 262 7.93 -15.19 -2.49
CA LEU A 262 7.98 -16.63 -2.19
C LEU A 262 8.43 -17.47 -3.40
N ILE A 263 8.00 -17.10 -4.62
CA ILE A 263 8.46 -17.77 -5.84
C ILE A 263 9.95 -17.49 -6.07
N VAL A 264 10.39 -16.24 -5.91
CA VAL A 264 11.79 -15.86 -6.07
C VAL A 264 12.67 -16.63 -5.09
N ASP A 265 12.29 -16.68 -3.81
CA ASP A 265 13.04 -17.39 -2.77
C ASP A 265 13.13 -18.90 -3.08
N PHE A 266 12.04 -19.50 -3.56
CA PHE A 266 12.00 -20.91 -3.96
C PHE A 266 12.90 -21.22 -5.18
N LEU A 267 13.06 -20.27 -6.10
CA LEU A 267 13.90 -20.47 -7.30
C LEU A 267 15.39 -20.25 -7.02
N VAL A 268 15.73 -19.57 -5.92
CA VAL A 268 17.12 -19.29 -5.52
C VAL A 268 17.65 -20.32 -4.51
N SER A 269 16.76 -21.06 -3.84
CA SER A 269 17.10 -22.17 -2.93
C SER A 269 17.54 -23.42 -3.66
#